data_AF-A0A960GCM5-F1
#
_entry.id   AF-A0A960GCM5-F1
#
_cell.length_a   1.000
_cell.length_b   1.000
_cell.length_c   1.000
_cell.angle_alpha   90.00
_cell.angle_beta   90.00
_cell.angle_gamma   90.00
#
_symmetry.space_group_name_H-M   'P 1'
#
loop_
_entity.id
_entity.type
_entity.pdbx_description
1 polymer ?
#
loop_
_entity_poly.entity_id
_entity_poly.type
_entity_poly.pdbx_seq_one_letter_code
_entity_poly.pdbx_strand_id
1 'polypeptide(L)' 'MPRSLKKGPFVDHHLAKKVDEQNANGTRNVIKTWSRRSMITPDMLGHTIAVHDGRK' A
#
# COMPACT_ATOMS: atom_id res chain seq x y z
N MET A 1 -1.65 -15.50 6.00
CA MET A 1 -0.45 -16.35 5.81
C MET A 1 0.79 -15.51 6.06
N PRO A 2 1.63 -15.87 7.04
CA PRO A 2 2.89 -15.17 7.27
C PRO A 2 3.88 -15.47 6.13
N ARG A 3 4.55 -14.44 5.60
CA ARG A 3 5.65 -14.61 4.63
C ARG A 3 6.97 -14.77 5.36
N SER A 4 7.91 -15.48 4.74
CA SER A 4 9.26 -15.67 5.27
C SER A 4 10.00 -14.32 5.40
N LEU A 5 10.62 -14.08 6.56
CA LEU A 5 11.40 -12.87 6.84
C LEU A 5 12.52 -12.63 5.82
N LYS A 6 13.16 -13.69 5.30
CA LYS A 6 14.25 -13.58 4.32
C LYS A 6 13.81 -12.94 2.98
N LYS A 7 12.51 -12.99 2.66
CA LYS A 7 11.95 -12.48 1.38
C LYS A 7 11.54 -11.01 1.46
N GLY A 8 11.56 -10.41 2.66
CA GLY A 8 11.16 -9.03 2.87
C GLY A 8 9.64 -8.78 2.77
N PRO A 9 9.22 -7.52 2.96
CA PRO A 9 7.83 -7.12 2.76
C PRO A 9 7.40 -7.29 1.30
N PHE A 10 6.11 -7.48 1.07
CA PHE A 10 5.50 -7.58 -0.26
C PHE A 10 4.52 -6.45 -0.30
N VAL A 11 4.60 -5.72 -1.39
CA VAL A 11 3.65 -4.71 -1.77
C VAL A 11 3.29 -4.99 -3.20
N ASP A 12 2.00 -4.93 -3.50
CA ASP A 12 1.55 -5.07 -4.87
C ASP A 12 2.03 -3.89 -5.72
N HIS A 13 2.48 -4.16 -6.95
CA HIS A 13 3.13 -3.14 -7.79
C HIS A 13 2.23 -1.92 -8.02
N HIS A 14 0.92 -2.12 -8.16
CA HIS A 14 -0.03 -1.03 -8.35
C HIS A 14 -0.23 -0.18 -7.09
N LEU A 15 -0.07 -0.76 -5.89
CA LEU A 15 -0.16 -0.02 -4.62
C LEU A 15 1.14 0.77 -4.40
N ALA A 16 2.29 0.13 -4.61
CA ALA A 16 3.60 0.77 -4.51
C ALA A 16 3.67 2.00 -5.43
N LYS A 17 3.32 1.85 -6.71
CA LYS A 17 3.34 2.95 -7.69
C LYS A 17 2.51 4.16 -7.25
N LYS A 18 1.31 3.95 -6.72
CA LYS A 18 0.45 5.06 -6.24
C LYS A 18 1.04 5.79 -5.04
N VAL A 19 1.68 5.05 -4.13
CA VAL A 19 2.35 5.62 -2.95
C VAL A 19 3.56 6.44 -3.41
N ASP A 20 4.37 5.91 -4.33
CA ASP A 20 5.54 6.59 -4.87
C ASP A 20 5.16 7.89 -5.60
N GLU A 21 4.11 7.86 -6.42
CA GLU A 21 3.57 9.04 -7.09
C GLU A 21 3.09 10.09 -6.09
N GLN A 22 2.39 9.68 -5.03
CA GLN A 22 1.92 10.61 -4.00
C GLN A 22 3.05 11.19 -3.16
N ASN A 23 4.07 10.39 -2.85
CA ASN A 23 5.29 10.84 -2.18
C ASN A 23 6.05 11.85 -3.02
N ALA A 24 6.23 11.59 -4.32
CA ALA A 24 6.89 12.51 -5.24
C ALA A 24 6.13 13.84 -5.37
N ASN A 25 4.79 13.79 -5.38
CA ASN A 25 3.93 14.98 -5.48
C ASN A 25 3.70 15.68 -4.14
N GLY A 26 4.08 15.09 -3.00
CA GLY A 26 3.77 15.61 -1.67
C GLY A 26 2.28 15.64 -1.32
N THR A 27 1.43 14.96 -2.10
CA THR A 27 -0.02 14.94 -1.91
C THR A 27 -0.47 13.73 -1.08
N ARG A 28 -1.54 13.86 -0.29
CA ARG A 28 -2.08 12.79 0.58
C ARG A 28 -3.50 12.41 0.22
N ASN A 29 -3.76 12.19 -1.06
CA ASN A 29 -5.09 11.79 -1.54
C ASN A 29 -5.40 10.35 -1.10
N VAL A 30 -6.68 10.04 -0.89
CA VAL A 30 -7.09 8.68 -0.47
C VAL A 30 -6.73 7.65 -1.55
N ILE A 31 -5.87 6.68 -1.21
CA ILE A 31 -5.48 5.59 -2.11
C ILE A 31 -6.48 4.44 -1.97
N LYS A 32 -7.28 4.19 -2.99
CA LYS A 32 -8.15 3.00 -3.07
C LYS A 32 -7.36 1.78 -3.56
N THR A 33 -7.48 0.65 -2.84
CA THR A 33 -6.82 -0.61 -3.17
C THR A 33 -7.67 -1.83 -2.87
N TRP A 34 -7.56 -2.85 -3.71
CA TRP A 34 -8.07 -4.20 -3.45
C TRP A 34 -6.98 -5.13 -2.89
N SER A 35 -5.73 -4.67 -2.83
CA SER A 35 -4.61 -5.49 -2.37
C SER A 35 -4.55 -5.55 -0.84
N ARG A 36 -5.35 -6.47 -0.29
CA ARG A 36 -5.35 -6.82 1.14
C ARG A 36 -4.16 -7.67 1.60
N ARG A 37 -3.28 -8.06 0.67
CA ARG A 37 -2.11 -8.92 0.93
C ARG A 37 -0.80 -8.15 1.11
N SER A 38 -0.82 -6.85 0.83
CA SER A 38 0.35 -5.98 0.94
C SER A 38 0.66 -5.68 2.41
N MET A 39 1.95 -5.64 2.73
CA MET A 39 2.44 -5.23 4.04
C MET A 39 2.67 -3.71 4.04
N ILE A 40 2.38 -3.06 5.16
CA ILE A 40 2.63 -1.63 5.33
C ILE A 40 4.15 -1.40 5.36
N THR A 41 4.66 -0.53 4.49
CA THR A 41 6.06 -0.11 4.44
C THR A 41 6.21 1.32 4.98
N PRO A 42 7.42 1.75 5.39
CA PRO A 42 7.66 3.12 5.87
C PRO A 42 7.21 4.21 4.89
N ASP A 43 7.28 3.97 3.58
CA ASP A 43 6.87 4.91 2.54
C ASP A 43 5.36 5.22 2.54
N MET A 44 4.57 4.37 3.21
CA MET A 44 3.12 4.54 3.34
C MET A 44 2.71 5.41 4.54
N LEU A 45 3.67 5.86 5.35
CA LEU A 45 3.37 6.66 6.54
C LEU A 45 2.74 8.01 6.17
N GLY A 46 1.61 8.33 6.80
CA GLY A 46 0.86 9.56 6.54
C GLY A 46 -0.09 9.49 5.34
N HIS A 47 -0.16 8.36 4.64
CA HIS A 47 -1.14 8.13 3.57
C HIS A 47 -2.44 7.53 4.10
N THR A 48 -3.58 7.92 3.51
CA THR A 48 -4.88 7.32 3.81
C THR A 48 -5.18 6.23 2.78
N ILE A 49 -5.24 4.97 3.20
CA ILE A 49 -5.47 3.83 2.31
C ILE A 49 -6.87 3.25 2.55
N ALA A 50 -7.73 3.36 1.54
CA ALA A 50 -9.06 2.75 1.51
C ALA A 50 -8.94 1.32 0.92
N VAL A 51 -8.94 0.32 1.80
CA VAL A 51 -8.85 -1.10 1.43
C VAL A 51 -10.25 -1.68 1.26
N HIS A 52 -10.52 -2.29 0.11
CA HIS A 52 -11.79 -2.97 -0.17
C HIS A 52 -11.98 -4.22 0.70
N ASP A 53 -13.15 -4.36 1.32
CA ASP A 53 -13.46 -5.44 2.28
C ASP A 53 -14.19 -6.64 1.64
N GLY A 54 -14.61 -6.52 0.38
CA GLY A 54 -15.41 -7.54 -0.33
C GLY A 54 -16.89 -7.21 -0.44
N ARG A 55 -17.36 -6.16 0.24
CA ARG A 55 -18.76 -5.71 0.27
C ARG A 55 -18.91 -4.27 -0.23
N LYS A 56 -17.91 -3.42 -0.01
CA LYS A 56 -17.90 -1.99 -0.37
C LYS A 56 -16.55 -1.53 -0.90
#